data_AF-A0A973EVG1-F1
#
_entry.id   AF-A0A973EVG1-F1
#
_cell.length_a   1.000
_cell.length_b   1.000
_cell.length_c   1.000
_cell.angle_alpha   90.00
_cell.angle_beta   90.00
_cell.angle_gamma   90.00
#
_symmetry.space_group_name_H-M   'P 1'
#
loop_
_entity.id
_entity.type
_entity.pdbx_description
1 polymer ?
#
loop_
_entity_poly.entity_id
_entity_poly.type
_entity_poly.pdbx_seq_one_letter_code
_entity_poly.pdbx_strand_id
1 'polypeptide(L)'
;MKTKAFLLSFIFLCIGLMKLSAQSVSSDLNRSFSYDIEWGWYTPVYCQGIEIDNLSAELTWHITTHYKDGIWQWDIMEVHGTATSSSGEVFKVKEKDKIAGPQKSIAELYTWHYNLIGDRGSHYIGYMTWNFVTGEFTVEKTVCK
;
A
#
# COMPACT_ATOMS: atom_id res chain seq x y z
N MET A 1 33.15 24.87 -56.19
CA MET A 1 32.79 25.51 -54.90
C MET A 1 31.35 25.09 -54.58
N LYS A 2 31.07 23.96 -53.93
CA LYS A 2 31.30 23.56 -52.53
C LYS A 2 30.89 24.65 -51.51
N THR A 3 30.12 24.19 -50.50
CA THR A 3 29.72 24.82 -49.22
C THR A 3 28.48 25.71 -49.20
N LYS A 4 27.28 25.10 -49.09
CA LYS A 4 26.09 25.77 -48.50
C LYS A 4 25.21 24.89 -47.57
N ALA A 5 25.64 23.67 -47.19
CA ALA A 5 24.77 22.74 -46.47
C ALA A 5 25.44 22.11 -45.23
N PHE A 6 26.21 22.88 -44.45
CA PHE A 6 26.91 22.32 -43.28
C PHE A 6 26.54 22.95 -41.93
N LEU A 7 25.76 24.04 -41.88
CA LEU A 7 25.50 24.74 -40.61
C LEU A 7 24.19 24.34 -39.90
N LEU A 8 23.25 23.68 -40.58
CA LEU A 8 21.93 23.36 -39.98
C LEU A 8 21.89 22.02 -39.23
N SER A 9 22.93 21.19 -39.34
CA SER A 9 22.97 19.88 -38.67
C SER A 9 23.44 19.92 -37.22
N PHE A 10 24.01 21.04 -36.74
CA PHE A 10 24.56 21.14 -35.39
C PHE A 10 23.58 21.66 -34.34
N ILE A 11 22.45 22.26 -34.75
CA ILE A 11 21.49 22.86 -33.80
C ILE A 11 20.53 21.80 -33.21
N PHE A 12 20.28 20.70 -33.91
CA PHE A 12 19.39 19.63 -33.43
C PHE A 12 20.04 18.61 -32.49
N LEU A 13 21.38 18.62 -32.36
CA LEU A 13 22.10 17.73 -31.45
C LEU A 13 22.18 18.26 -30.00
N CYS A 14 21.94 19.56 -29.77
CA CYS A 14 22.07 20.16 -28.43
C CYS A 14 20.75 20.23 -27.63
N ILE A 15 19.60 19.88 -28.20
CA ILE A 15 18.29 19.95 -27.51
C ILE A 15 17.92 18.61 -26.85
N GLY A 16 18.66 17.53 -27.13
CA GLY A 16 18.38 16.19 -26.60
C GLY A 16 18.91 15.86 -25.20
N LEU A 17 19.65 16.76 -24.54
CA LEU A 17 20.36 16.44 -23.28
C LEU A 17 19.93 17.26 -22.05
N MET A 18 18.84 18.02 -22.10
CA MET A 18 18.36 18.77 -20.94
C MET A 18 16.93 18.41 -20.56
N LYS A 19 16.73 17.17 -20.10
CA LYS A 19 15.68 16.86 -19.13
C LYS A 19 16.13 15.75 -18.19
N LEU A 20 16.89 16.12 -17.18
CA LEU A 20 16.71 15.54 -15.85
C LEU A 20 16.58 16.70 -14.89
N SER A 21 15.38 16.82 -14.35
CA SER A 21 15.02 17.74 -13.29
C SER A 21 16.09 17.73 -12.21
N ALA A 22 16.78 18.86 -12.04
CA ALA A 22 17.26 19.25 -10.74
C ALA A 22 16.03 19.44 -9.86
N GLN A 23 15.46 18.34 -9.37
CA GLN A 23 14.76 18.36 -8.10
C GLN A 23 15.89 18.60 -7.11
N SER A 24 16.18 19.87 -6.81
CA SER A 24 16.85 20.18 -5.57
C SER A 24 16.02 19.47 -4.51
N VAL A 25 16.55 18.40 -3.94
CA VAL A 25 16.05 17.88 -2.67
C VAL A 25 16.37 19.01 -1.71
N SER A 26 15.49 20.00 -1.62
CA SER A 26 15.42 20.79 -0.42
C SER A 26 15.31 19.74 0.68
N SER A 27 16.17 19.84 1.67
CA SER A 27 16.02 19.11 2.92
C SER A 27 14.80 19.67 3.66
N ASP A 28 13.65 19.75 2.97
CA ASP A 28 12.40 20.09 3.59
C ASP A 28 12.02 18.87 4.42
N LEU A 29 12.39 18.98 5.68
CA LEU A 29 12.09 18.04 6.73
C LEU A 29 10.56 17.96 6.95
N ASN A 30 9.79 18.90 6.38
CA ASN A 30 8.35 18.84 6.23
C ASN A 30 7.98 18.32 4.84
N ARG A 31 7.53 17.07 4.75
CA ARG A 31 7.21 16.47 3.45
C ARG A 31 6.14 15.39 3.56
N SER A 32 5.37 15.26 2.49
CA SER A 32 4.49 14.11 2.27
C SER A 32 4.92 13.40 1.00
N PHE A 33 4.83 12.08 1.01
CA PHE A 33 5.02 11.25 -0.18
C PHE A 33 4.11 10.04 -0.12
N SER A 34 3.84 9.48 -1.29
CA SER A 34 2.98 8.30 -1.42
C SER A 34 3.67 7.23 -2.23
N TYR A 35 3.37 5.97 -1.92
CA TYR A 35 3.92 4.81 -2.59
C TYR A 35 2.92 3.64 -2.49
N ASP A 36 3.01 2.72 -3.45
CA ASP A 36 2.20 1.53 -3.51
C ASP A 36 3.01 0.30 -3.09
N ILE A 37 2.40 -0.61 -2.35
CA ILE A 37 2.92 -1.94 -2.04
C ILE A 37 1.90 -2.98 -2.47
N GLU A 38 2.32 -3.95 -3.27
CA GLU A 38 1.54 -5.16 -3.54
C GLU A 38 1.85 -6.20 -2.48
N TRP A 39 0.83 -6.57 -1.70
CA TRP A 39 1.00 -7.56 -0.65
C TRP A 39 -0.33 -8.19 -0.24
N GLY A 40 -0.38 -9.50 -0.35
CA GLY A 40 -1.53 -10.33 -0.02
C GLY A 40 -1.40 -11.10 1.30
N TRP A 41 -2.45 -11.82 1.67
CA TRP A 41 -2.43 -12.72 2.82
C TRP A 41 -3.26 -13.98 2.56
N TYR A 42 -3.05 -15.00 3.38
CA TYR A 42 -3.86 -16.21 3.42
C TYR A 42 -4.48 -16.34 4.81
N THR A 43 -5.76 -16.70 4.91
CA THR A 43 -6.40 -16.89 6.21
C THR A 43 -7.47 -17.99 6.19
N PRO A 44 -7.45 -18.91 7.17
CA PRO A 44 -8.57 -19.80 7.40
C PRO A 44 -9.79 -19.02 7.93
N VAL A 45 -10.98 -19.42 7.49
CA VAL A 45 -12.27 -18.86 7.94
C VAL A 45 -12.93 -19.85 8.88
N TYR A 46 -13.26 -19.39 10.09
CA TYR A 46 -13.91 -20.20 11.12
C TYR A 46 -15.33 -19.73 11.38
N CYS A 47 -16.28 -20.66 11.33
CA CYS A 47 -17.67 -20.41 11.68
C CYS A 47 -18.09 -21.38 12.78
N GLN A 48 -18.56 -20.83 13.90
CA GLN A 48 -18.87 -21.62 15.11
C GLN A 48 -17.69 -22.50 15.58
N GLY A 49 -16.45 -22.04 15.36
CA GLY A 49 -15.23 -22.76 15.74
C GLY A 49 -14.77 -23.84 14.76
N ILE A 50 -15.52 -24.07 13.68
CA ILE A 50 -15.18 -25.03 12.61
C ILE A 50 -14.57 -24.26 11.44
N GLU A 51 -13.46 -24.74 10.90
CA GLU A 51 -12.89 -24.20 9.66
C GLU A 51 -13.79 -24.56 8.49
N ILE A 52 -14.27 -23.58 7.75
CA ILE A 52 -15.20 -23.78 6.62
C ILE A 52 -14.62 -23.36 5.27
N ASP A 53 -13.55 -22.57 5.28
CA ASP A 53 -12.95 -22.02 4.07
C ASP A 53 -11.52 -21.55 4.34
N ASN A 54 -10.78 -21.27 3.27
CA ASN A 54 -9.50 -20.60 3.29
C ASN A 54 -9.48 -19.55 2.18
N LEU A 55 -9.13 -18.32 2.55
CA LEU A 55 -9.10 -17.18 1.63
C LEU A 55 -7.67 -16.86 1.23
N SER A 56 -7.49 -16.56 -0.06
CA SER A 56 -6.27 -15.99 -0.62
C SER A 56 -6.55 -14.55 -1.05
N ALA A 57 -5.90 -13.57 -0.42
CA ALA A 57 -6.06 -12.17 -0.74
C ALA A 57 -4.88 -11.66 -1.57
N GLU A 58 -5.19 -10.90 -2.62
CA GLU A 58 -4.25 -10.11 -3.40
C GLU A 58 -4.63 -8.64 -3.24
N LEU A 59 -3.74 -7.86 -2.59
CA LEU A 59 -4.05 -6.48 -2.20
C LEU A 59 -2.96 -5.52 -2.67
N THR A 60 -3.40 -4.30 -2.96
CA THR A 60 -2.56 -3.13 -3.17
C THR A 60 -2.79 -2.16 -2.01
N TRP A 61 -1.71 -1.73 -1.39
CA TRP A 61 -1.66 -0.77 -0.30
C TRP A 61 -1.12 0.55 -0.84
N HIS A 62 -1.97 1.56 -0.96
CA HIS A 62 -1.54 2.92 -1.24
C HIS A 62 -1.28 3.65 0.07
N ILE A 63 0.00 3.90 0.37
CA ILE A 63 0.43 4.48 1.63
C ILE A 63 0.88 5.90 1.38
N THR A 64 0.28 6.86 2.10
CA THR A 64 0.73 8.25 2.14
C THR A 64 1.34 8.53 3.49
N THR A 65 2.62 8.88 3.51
CA THR A 65 3.39 9.17 4.72
C THR A 65 3.67 10.66 4.83
N HIS A 66 3.58 11.21 6.05
CA HIS A 66 3.92 12.60 6.34
C HIS A 66 4.97 12.74 7.44
N TYR A 67 5.94 13.61 7.19
CA TYR A 67 6.97 14.03 8.13
C TYR A 67 6.84 15.53 8.40
N LYS A 68 7.09 15.91 9.65
CA LYS A 68 7.26 17.29 10.08
C LYS A 68 8.56 17.41 10.85
N ASP A 69 9.42 18.35 10.44
CA ASP A 69 10.76 18.56 10.98
C ASP A 69 11.58 17.26 11.04
N GLY A 70 11.36 16.36 10.07
CA GLY A 70 12.06 15.08 9.93
C GLY A 70 11.49 13.97 10.82
N ILE A 71 10.45 14.29 11.60
CA ILE A 71 9.77 13.37 12.51
C ILE A 71 8.51 12.87 11.83
N TRP A 72 8.36 11.55 11.74
CA TRP A 72 7.15 10.91 11.23
C TRP A 72 5.93 11.34 12.04
N GLN A 73 4.89 11.79 11.35
CA GLN A 73 3.65 12.30 11.97
C GLN A 73 2.47 11.39 11.73
N TRP A 74 2.35 10.77 10.55
CA TRP A 74 1.27 9.85 10.26
C TRP A 74 1.51 9.10 8.95
N ASP A 75 0.82 7.97 8.84
CA ASP A 75 0.55 7.25 7.60
C ASP A 75 -0.96 7.19 7.37
N ILE A 76 -1.38 7.39 6.12
CA ILE A 76 -2.72 7.04 5.65
C ILE A 76 -2.55 5.85 4.73
N MET A 77 -3.25 4.76 5.02
CA MET A 77 -3.16 3.51 4.29
C MET A 77 -4.50 3.24 3.64
N GLU A 78 -4.53 3.16 2.31
CA GLU A 78 -5.72 2.81 1.54
C GLU A 78 -5.48 1.44 0.91
N VAL A 79 -6.29 0.46 1.28
CA VAL A 79 -6.13 -0.93 0.85
C VAL A 79 -7.24 -1.30 -0.11
N HIS A 80 -6.86 -1.84 -1.26
CA HIS A 80 -7.79 -2.28 -2.28
C HIS A 80 -7.36 -3.64 -2.82
N GLY A 81 -8.33 -4.50 -3.09
CA GLY A 81 -8.05 -5.78 -3.73
C GLY A 81 -9.20 -6.75 -3.58
N THR A 82 -8.87 -8.03 -3.70
CA THR A 82 -9.84 -9.11 -3.59
C THR A 82 -9.28 -10.25 -2.78
N ALA A 83 -10.14 -10.92 -2.02
CA ALA A 83 -9.87 -12.23 -1.46
C ALA A 83 -10.70 -13.28 -2.18
N THR A 84 -10.12 -14.44 -2.47
CA THR A 84 -10.78 -15.54 -3.17
C THR A 84 -10.86 -16.76 -2.25
N SER A 85 -12.07 -17.29 -2.13
CA SER A 85 -12.37 -18.53 -1.42
C SER A 85 -11.88 -19.75 -2.19
N SER A 86 -11.64 -20.84 -1.46
CA SER A 86 -11.43 -22.17 -2.05
C SER A 86 -12.63 -22.64 -2.91
N SER A 87 -13.83 -22.13 -2.63
CA SER A 87 -15.07 -22.36 -3.40
C SER A 87 -15.19 -21.46 -4.65
N GLY A 88 -14.24 -20.54 -4.85
CA GLY A 88 -14.24 -19.55 -5.92
C GLY A 88 -15.17 -18.34 -5.70
N GLU A 89 -15.77 -18.18 -4.52
CA GLU A 89 -16.41 -16.91 -4.13
C GLU A 89 -15.35 -15.81 -4.02
N VAL A 90 -15.66 -14.60 -4.50
CA VAL A 90 -14.74 -13.47 -4.50
C VAL A 90 -15.26 -12.37 -3.58
N PHE A 91 -14.40 -11.94 -2.68
CA PHE A 91 -14.67 -10.90 -1.68
C PHE A 91 -13.93 -9.64 -2.06
N LYS A 92 -14.63 -8.51 -2.08
CA LYS A 92 -13.99 -7.21 -2.28
C LYS A 92 -13.36 -6.73 -0.98
N VAL A 93 -12.08 -6.37 -1.03
CA VAL A 93 -11.36 -5.76 0.09
C VAL A 93 -11.24 -4.26 -0.17
N LYS A 94 -11.73 -3.45 0.76
CA LYS A 94 -11.56 -2.00 0.72
C LYS A 94 -11.48 -1.45 2.14
N GLU A 95 -10.28 -1.04 2.54
CA GLU A 95 -10.04 -0.45 3.86
C GLU A 95 -9.30 0.88 3.72
N LYS A 96 -9.48 1.76 4.71
CA LYS A 96 -8.76 3.02 4.81
C LYS A 96 -8.51 3.35 6.26
N ASP A 97 -7.24 3.42 6.62
CA ASP A 97 -6.80 3.69 7.98
C ASP A 97 -5.83 4.86 8.04
N LYS A 98 -5.75 5.47 9.23
CA LYS A 98 -4.75 6.49 9.54
C LYS A 98 -4.04 6.10 10.83
N ILE A 99 -2.73 6.00 10.74
CA ILE A 99 -1.83 5.76 11.86
C ILE A 99 -1.16 7.09 12.18
N ALA A 100 -1.28 7.58 13.41
CA ALA A 100 -0.71 8.85 13.82
C ALA A 100 0.49 8.66 14.76
N GLY A 101 1.53 9.46 14.55
CA GLY A 101 2.71 9.61 15.38
C GLY A 101 2.94 11.04 15.88
N PRO A 102 4.06 11.29 16.57
CA PRO A 102 4.93 10.29 17.20
C PRO A 102 4.32 9.86 18.54
N GLN A 103 3.82 8.62 18.64
CA GLN A 103 3.49 8.09 19.96
C GLN A 103 4.81 7.77 20.69
N LYS A 104 4.90 8.16 21.97
CA LYS A 104 6.07 7.95 22.85
C LYS A 104 6.46 6.47 22.99
N SER A 105 5.54 5.58 22.69
CA SER A 105 5.80 4.19 22.34
C SER A 105 5.38 4.08 20.88
N ILE A 106 6.29 3.64 20.02
CA ILE A 106 5.89 2.84 18.85
C ILE A 106 4.92 1.83 19.46
N ALA A 107 3.61 1.96 19.24
CA ALA A 107 2.69 0.90 19.61
C ALA A 107 3.20 -0.29 18.81
N GLU A 108 3.87 -1.21 19.52
CA GLU A 108 4.66 -2.27 18.89
C GLU A 108 3.79 -3.05 17.91
N LEU A 109 2.48 -3.08 18.16
CA LEU A 109 1.46 -3.76 17.39
C LEU A 109 0.31 -2.79 17.04
N TYR A 110 -0.06 -2.74 15.77
CA TYR A 110 -1.27 -2.07 15.28
C TYR A 110 -2.27 -3.12 14.80
N THR A 111 -3.53 -3.00 15.19
CA THR A 111 -4.60 -3.94 14.84
C THR A 111 -5.57 -3.30 13.87
N TRP A 112 -5.75 -3.90 12.71
CA TRP A 112 -6.82 -3.57 11.75
C TRP A 112 -7.99 -4.52 11.89
N HIS A 113 -9.16 -4.01 11.54
CA HIS A 113 -10.37 -4.80 11.35
C HIS A 113 -10.73 -4.72 9.88
N TYR A 114 -11.10 -5.84 9.28
CA TYR A 114 -11.56 -5.85 7.90
C TYR A 114 -12.88 -6.58 7.74
N ASN A 115 -13.60 -6.17 6.71
CA ASN A 115 -14.93 -6.66 6.42
C ASN A 115 -14.99 -7.17 4.97
N LEU A 116 -15.33 -8.44 4.80
CA LEU A 116 -15.37 -9.13 3.52
C LEU A 116 -16.81 -9.48 3.18
N ILE A 117 -17.33 -8.90 2.11
CA ILE A 117 -18.62 -9.26 1.53
C ILE A 117 -18.35 -9.91 0.18
N GLY A 118 -18.71 -11.17 0.08
CA GLY A 118 -18.53 -12.00 -1.10
C GLY A 118 -19.58 -11.71 -2.16
N ASP A 119 -19.24 -11.99 -3.41
CA ASP A 119 -20.14 -11.84 -4.57
C ASP A 119 -21.30 -12.85 -4.58
N ARG A 120 -21.27 -13.86 -3.70
CA ARG A 120 -22.34 -14.84 -3.49
C ARG A 120 -23.06 -14.65 -2.15
N GLY A 121 -22.75 -13.58 -1.42
CA GLY A 121 -23.47 -13.17 -0.21
C GLY A 121 -22.85 -13.62 1.11
N SER A 122 -21.71 -14.32 1.10
CA SER A 122 -20.99 -14.61 2.34
C SER A 122 -20.46 -13.33 2.98
N HIS A 123 -20.50 -13.27 4.31
CA HIS A 123 -20.01 -12.13 5.07
C HIS A 123 -19.04 -12.58 6.15
N TYR A 124 -17.77 -12.20 5.99
CA TYR A 124 -16.74 -12.44 6.99
C TYR A 124 -16.20 -11.15 7.59
N ILE A 125 -15.78 -11.24 8.85
CA ILE A 125 -15.05 -10.19 9.54
C ILE A 125 -13.74 -10.78 10.05
N GLY A 126 -12.68 -9.98 10.06
CA GLY A 126 -11.41 -10.45 10.60
C GLY A 126 -10.56 -9.34 11.19
N TYR A 127 -9.51 -9.80 11.85
CA TYR A 127 -8.54 -8.98 12.55
C TYR A 127 -7.16 -9.33 12.05
N MET A 128 -6.35 -8.32 11.82
CA MET A 128 -4.95 -8.48 11.45
C MET A 128 -4.11 -7.52 12.29
N THR A 129 -2.87 -7.88 12.54
CA THR A 129 -1.93 -7.07 13.29
C THR A 129 -0.63 -6.87 12.53
N TRP A 130 -0.02 -5.71 12.71
CA TRP A 130 1.32 -5.42 12.22
C TRP A 130 2.19 -4.92 13.33
N ASN A 131 3.34 -5.56 13.44
CA ASN A 131 4.34 -5.15 14.37
C ASN A 131 5.33 -4.18 13.71
N PHE A 132 5.32 -2.92 14.11
CA PHE A 132 6.20 -1.90 13.53
C PHE A 132 7.68 -2.09 13.88
N VAL A 133 7.98 -2.88 14.93
CA VAL A 133 9.35 -3.17 15.37
C VAL A 133 9.93 -4.36 14.62
N THR A 134 9.16 -5.45 14.48
CA THR A 134 9.63 -6.67 13.82
C THR A 134 9.30 -6.72 12.33
N GLY A 135 8.36 -5.88 11.86
CA GLY A 135 7.77 -5.98 10.52
C GLY A 135 6.88 -7.21 10.35
N GLU A 136 6.47 -7.85 11.45
CA GLU A 136 5.65 -9.05 11.40
C GLU A 136 4.18 -8.70 11.16
N PHE A 137 3.55 -9.39 10.23
CA PHE A 137 2.12 -9.32 9.99
C PHE A 137 1.45 -10.62 10.38
N THR A 138 0.40 -10.51 11.17
CA THR A 138 -0.39 -11.67 11.59
C THR A 138 -1.83 -11.45 11.22
N VAL A 139 -2.43 -12.40 10.50
CA VAL A 139 -3.89 -12.47 10.40
C VAL A 139 -4.38 -13.34 11.54
N GLU A 140 -5.06 -12.75 12.54
CA GLU A 140 -5.42 -13.46 13.77
C GLU A 140 -6.56 -14.46 13.51
N LYS A 141 -7.67 -13.97 12.98
CA LYS A 141 -8.86 -14.79 12.72
C LYS A 141 -9.81 -14.11 11.75
N THR A 142 -10.37 -14.90 10.85
CA THR A 142 -11.53 -14.53 10.03
C THR A 142 -12.73 -15.37 10.44
N VAL A 143 -13.89 -14.75 10.69
CA VAL A 143 -15.10 -15.43 11.16
C VAL A 143 -16.34 -15.06 10.36
N CYS A 144 -17.31 -15.98 10.28
CA CYS A 144 -18.66 -15.64 9.83
C CYS A 144 -19.25 -14.55 10.72
N LYS A 145 -19.85 -13.55 10.07
CA LYS A 145 -20.68 -12.56 10.74
C LYS A 145 -22.09 -13.08 10.95
#